data_AF-A0A2P4SCG7-F1
#
_entry.id   AF-A0A2P4SCG7-F1
#
_cell.length_a   1.000
_cell.length_b   1.000
_cell.length_c   1.000
_cell.angle_alpha   90.00
_cell.angle_beta   90.00
_cell.angle_gamma   90.00
#
_symmetry.space_group_name_H-M   'P 1'
#
loop_
_entity.id
_entity.type
_entity.pdbx_description
1 polymer ?
#
loop_
_entity_poly.entity_id
_entity_poly.type
_entity_poly.pdbx_seq_one_letter_code
_entity_poly.pdbx_strand_id
1 'polypeptide(L)'
;MGQRKIVVISGYETVKEALINQADAFAERPKIPIFEDLTRGNGKPFDASKIINAAVANIIVSILLGKRFDYKDSRFIRLQHLTNESMRLAGKPLVTMYNIFPYLGFLLGANKTLLKNRDEFHAYVKATFLENLKTLDKNDQRSFIDAFLVKQQEEKSTTNGYFHNGNLLSLVSNLFTAGVETISTTLNWSFLLMLKYPEIQ
;
A
#
# COMPACT_ATOMS: atom_id res chain seq x y z
N MET A 1 -7.65 23.06 -3.26
CA MET A 1 -6.25 23.44 -3.47
C MET A 1 -5.88 23.18 -4.91
N GLY A 2 -5.19 24.12 -5.56
CA GLY A 2 -5.08 24.12 -7.03
C GLY A 2 -6.44 24.36 -7.69
N GLN A 3 -6.63 23.84 -8.91
CA GLN A 3 -7.87 24.02 -9.67
C GLN A 3 -9.10 23.29 -9.08
N ARG A 4 -8.92 22.41 -8.09
CA ARG A 4 -10.02 21.70 -7.42
C ARG A 4 -10.48 22.44 -6.16
N LYS A 5 -11.80 22.64 -6.04
CA LYS A 5 -12.45 22.97 -4.76
C LYS A 5 -12.17 21.81 -3.77
N ILE A 6 -11.79 22.15 -2.55
CA ILE A 6 -11.54 21.20 -1.45
C ILE A 6 -12.06 21.87 -0.18
N VAL A 7 -12.81 21.11 0.63
CA VAL A 7 -13.19 21.49 2.00
C VAL A 7 -12.20 20.84 2.96
N VAL A 8 -11.80 21.56 4.00
CA VAL A 8 -10.99 21.02 5.10
C VAL A 8 -11.89 20.94 6.32
N ILE A 9 -12.04 19.74 6.89
CA ILE A 9 -12.83 19.48 8.09
C ILE A 9 -11.88 19.41 9.28
N SER A 10 -12.14 20.19 10.34
CA SER A 10 -11.30 20.23 11.54
C SER A 10 -12.15 20.45 12.79
N GLY A 11 -11.72 19.83 13.90
CA GLY A 11 -12.52 19.67 15.12
C GLY A 11 -13.14 18.27 15.24
N TYR A 12 -13.36 17.79 16.46
CA TYR A 12 -13.86 16.42 16.68
C TYR A 12 -15.30 16.24 16.18
N GLU A 13 -16.23 17.12 16.57
CA GLU A 13 -17.65 16.99 16.20
C GLU A 13 -17.89 17.13 14.68
N THR A 14 -17.14 17.99 13.99
CA THR A 14 -17.26 18.17 12.52
C THR A 14 -16.71 16.96 11.75
N VAL A 15 -15.62 16.35 12.22
CA VAL A 15 -15.09 15.09 11.67
C VAL A 15 -16.05 13.92 11.95
N LYS A 16 -16.61 13.85 13.15
CA LYS A 16 -17.61 12.84 13.56
C LYS A 16 -18.90 12.95 12.75
N GLU A 17 -19.42 14.16 12.56
CA GLU A 17 -20.60 14.42 11.73
C GLU A 17 -20.38 13.92 10.29
N ALA A 18 -19.26 14.30 9.66
CA ALA A 18 -18.96 13.89 8.29
C ALA A 18 -18.69 12.38 8.14
N LEU A 19 -17.92 11.77 9.05
CA LEU A 19 -17.45 10.39 8.90
C LEU A 19 -18.36 9.33 9.54
N ILE A 20 -19.34 9.72 10.36
CA ILE A 20 -20.27 8.79 11.02
C ILE A 20 -21.72 9.13 10.66
N ASN A 21 -22.17 10.36 10.92
CA ASN A 21 -23.59 10.71 10.73
C ASN A 21 -23.96 10.92 9.26
N GLN A 22 -22.99 11.34 8.42
CA GLN A 22 -23.16 11.55 6.98
C GLN A 22 -22.25 10.65 6.14
N ALA A 23 -21.84 9.49 6.68
CA ALA A 23 -20.79 8.65 6.12
C ALA A 23 -20.95 8.34 4.61
N ASP A 24 -22.16 8.04 4.14
CA ASP A 24 -22.44 7.76 2.73
C ASP A 24 -22.11 8.95 1.79
N ALA A 25 -22.29 10.19 2.26
CA ALA A 25 -21.96 11.41 1.52
C ALA A 25 -20.45 11.73 1.49
N PHE A 26 -19.67 11.11 2.38
CA PHE A 26 -18.21 11.29 2.49
C PHE A 26 -17.41 10.02 2.16
N ALA A 27 -18.06 8.92 1.81
CA ALA A 27 -17.43 7.64 1.47
C ALA A 27 -16.71 7.64 0.11
N GLU A 28 -17.04 8.59 -0.79
CA GLU A 28 -16.38 8.69 -2.10
C GLU A 28 -14.89 9.03 -1.98
N ARG A 29 -14.02 8.14 -2.48
CA ARG A 29 -12.60 8.41 -2.60
C ARG A 29 -12.33 9.23 -3.88
N PRO A 30 -11.87 10.50 -3.79
CA PRO A 30 -11.55 11.28 -4.98
C PRO A 30 -10.38 10.64 -5.74
N LYS A 31 -10.42 10.67 -7.07
CA LYS A 31 -9.30 10.22 -7.92
C LYS A 31 -8.14 11.22 -7.80
N ILE A 32 -7.20 10.93 -6.89
CA ILE A 32 -5.93 11.64 -6.70
C ILE A 32 -4.84 10.88 -7.47
N PRO A 33 -4.10 11.51 -8.41
CA PRO A 33 -3.22 10.76 -9.32
C PRO A 33 -1.98 10.11 -8.69
N ILE A 34 -1.48 10.60 -7.54
CA ILE A 34 -0.21 10.13 -6.95
C ILE A 34 -0.24 10.09 -5.41
N PHE A 35 -0.63 8.95 -4.85
CA PHE A 35 -0.41 8.47 -3.46
C PHE A 35 0.06 7.00 -3.55
N GLU A 36 0.73 6.40 -2.56
CA GLU A 36 1.22 6.86 -1.23
C GLU A 36 2.76 7.00 -1.16
N ASP A 37 3.36 7.66 -0.14
CA ASP A 37 4.81 8.01 -0.17
C ASP A 37 5.61 8.33 1.13
N LEU A 38 6.94 8.08 1.06
CA LEU A 38 8.09 8.20 2.01
C LEU A 38 8.47 6.87 2.73
N THR A 39 9.72 6.52 3.12
CA THR A 39 11.05 7.21 3.21
C THR A 39 12.29 6.30 2.92
N ARG A 40 13.56 6.67 3.25
CA ARG A 40 14.82 5.86 3.09
C ARG A 40 15.95 6.20 4.10
N GLY A 41 16.83 5.24 4.44
CA GLY A 41 18.14 5.45 5.10
C GLY A 41 19.01 4.17 5.15
N ASN A 42 20.31 4.27 5.52
CA ASN A 42 21.13 3.14 6.04
C ASN A 42 22.53 3.54 6.55
N GLY A 43 23.03 2.89 7.61
CA GLY A 43 24.45 2.45 7.65
C GLY A 43 25.43 3.06 8.66
N LYS A 44 25.20 2.90 9.98
CA LYS A 44 26.20 2.45 10.97
C LYS A 44 25.66 2.37 12.41
N PRO A 45 24.75 3.27 12.86
CA PRO A 45 23.59 2.81 13.59
C PRO A 45 22.92 1.69 12.76
N PHE A 46 22.47 0.62 13.40
CA PHE A 46 21.68 -0.39 12.70
C PHE A 46 20.27 0.19 12.46
N ASP A 47 19.78 0.06 11.23
CA ASP A 47 18.48 0.59 10.86
C ASP A 47 17.39 -0.40 11.32
N ALA A 48 16.93 -0.25 12.57
CA ALA A 48 15.86 -1.06 13.16
C ALA A 48 14.61 -1.09 12.26
N SER A 49 14.31 0.03 11.59
CA SER A 49 13.25 0.15 10.59
C SER A 49 13.34 -0.90 9.49
N LYS A 50 14.52 -1.34 9.06
CA LYS A 50 14.61 -2.40 8.03
C LYS A 50 14.16 -3.75 8.53
N ILE A 51 14.42 -4.06 9.79
CA ILE A 51 13.99 -5.30 10.43
C ILE A 51 12.49 -5.24 10.70
N ILE A 52 12.00 -4.11 11.20
CA ILE A 52 10.57 -3.84 11.45
C ILE A 52 9.77 -3.88 10.13
N ASN A 53 10.12 -3.05 9.14
CA ASN A 53 9.42 -3.01 7.85
C ASN A 53 9.44 -4.38 7.14
N ALA A 54 10.55 -5.12 7.19
CA ALA A 54 10.61 -6.47 6.60
C ALA A 54 9.76 -7.49 7.39
N ALA A 55 9.69 -7.39 8.72
CA ALA A 55 8.85 -8.26 9.54
C ALA A 55 7.36 -8.00 9.30
N VAL A 56 6.94 -6.73 9.29
CA VAL A 56 5.57 -6.31 8.95
C VAL A 56 5.22 -6.77 7.52
N ALA A 57 6.10 -6.54 6.54
CA ALA A 57 5.89 -7.04 5.16
C ALA A 57 5.73 -8.56 5.10
N ASN A 58 6.48 -9.32 5.89
CA ASN A 58 6.32 -10.78 5.96
C ASN A 58 5.01 -11.21 6.64
N ILE A 59 4.51 -10.45 7.63
CA ILE A 59 3.19 -10.68 8.24
C ILE A 59 2.09 -10.46 7.19
N ILE A 60 2.10 -9.32 6.49
CA ILE A 60 1.09 -9.02 5.46
C ILE A 60 1.16 -10.00 4.29
N VAL A 61 2.35 -10.41 3.82
CA VAL A 61 2.50 -11.50 2.84
C VAL A 61 1.90 -12.81 3.37
N SER A 62 2.08 -13.14 4.65
CA SER A 62 1.50 -14.39 5.20
C SER A 62 -0.03 -14.38 5.28
N ILE A 63 -0.66 -13.21 5.43
CA ILE A 63 -2.12 -13.04 5.30
C ILE A 63 -2.55 -13.17 3.82
N LEU A 64 -1.78 -12.57 2.90
CA LEU A 64 -2.08 -12.56 1.47
C LEU A 64 -1.86 -13.90 0.77
N LEU A 65 -0.90 -14.72 1.21
CA LEU A 65 -0.42 -15.92 0.49
C LEU A 65 -0.23 -17.17 1.36
N GLY A 66 -0.55 -17.14 2.66
CA GLY A 66 -0.34 -18.28 3.58
C GLY A 66 1.13 -18.66 3.82
N LYS A 67 2.09 -17.89 3.29
CA LYS A 67 3.54 -18.17 3.34
C LYS A 67 4.36 -16.92 3.68
N ARG A 68 5.62 -17.11 4.05
CA ARG A 68 6.59 -16.03 4.30
C ARG A 68 7.77 -16.16 3.35
N PHE A 69 8.44 -15.05 3.07
CA PHE A 69 9.72 -15.01 2.37
C PHE A 69 10.89 -15.04 3.36
N ASP A 70 12.03 -15.58 2.92
CA ASP A 70 13.30 -15.30 3.59
C ASP A 70 13.58 -13.79 3.51
N TYR A 71 14.09 -13.19 4.60
CA TYR A 71 14.47 -11.79 4.66
C TYR A 71 15.59 -11.42 3.66
N LYS A 72 16.30 -12.43 3.14
CA LYS A 72 17.35 -12.33 2.10
C LYS A 72 16.83 -12.62 0.68
N ASP A 73 15.56 -12.99 0.49
CA ASP A 73 15.00 -13.25 -0.84
C ASP A 73 15.04 -11.95 -1.67
N SER A 74 15.74 -12.00 -2.81
CA SER A 74 15.96 -10.83 -3.67
C SER A 74 14.66 -10.24 -4.24
N ARG A 75 13.61 -11.06 -4.42
CA ARG A 75 12.28 -10.62 -4.86
C ARG A 75 11.57 -9.89 -3.73
N PHE A 76 11.67 -10.40 -2.50
CA PHE A 76 11.08 -9.77 -1.31
C PHE A 76 11.78 -8.45 -0.97
N ILE A 77 13.11 -8.39 -1.09
CA ILE A 77 13.89 -7.16 -0.97
C ILE A 77 13.52 -6.17 -2.09
N ARG A 78 13.37 -6.64 -3.34
CA ARG A 78 12.95 -5.77 -4.46
C ARG A 78 11.52 -5.26 -4.30
N LEU A 79 10.59 -6.07 -3.80
CA LEU A 79 9.22 -5.68 -3.50
C LEU A 79 9.19 -4.55 -2.45
N GLN A 80 9.90 -4.72 -1.33
CA GLN A 80 10.06 -3.68 -0.31
C GLN A 80 10.74 -2.42 -0.85
N HIS A 81 11.74 -2.55 -1.74
CA HIS A 81 12.38 -1.40 -2.37
C HIS A 81 11.45 -0.67 -3.34
N LEU A 82 10.65 -1.41 -4.13
CA LEU A 82 9.66 -0.85 -5.04
C LEU A 82 8.59 -0.09 -4.26
N THR A 83 8.12 -0.64 -3.12
CA THR A 83 7.31 0.11 -2.15
C THR A 83 8.09 1.34 -1.68
N ASN A 84 9.22 1.23 -0.99
CA ASN A 84 9.97 2.36 -0.41
C ASN A 84 10.64 3.35 -1.43
N GLU A 85 10.43 3.18 -2.75
CA GLU A 85 10.82 4.15 -3.79
C GLU A 85 9.63 4.71 -4.58
N SER A 86 8.65 3.88 -4.93
CA SER A 86 7.33 4.39 -5.37
C SER A 86 6.71 5.23 -4.27
N MET A 87 7.05 4.87 -3.03
CA MET A 87 6.87 5.58 -1.80
C MET A 87 8.18 6.28 -1.35
N ARG A 88 8.89 6.99 -2.26
CA ARG A 88 9.81 8.10 -1.92
C ARG A 88 10.02 9.04 -3.12
N LEU A 89 8.95 9.34 -3.84
CA LEU A 89 8.89 10.23 -4.99
C LEU A 89 7.66 11.15 -4.97
N ALA A 90 6.46 10.69 -4.58
CA ALA A 90 5.25 11.50 -4.57
C ALA A 90 5.18 12.55 -3.43
N GLY A 91 5.84 12.30 -2.30
CA GLY A 91 6.02 13.24 -1.19
C GLY A 91 7.02 14.36 -1.50
N LYS A 92 7.61 14.38 -2.71
CA LYS A 92 8.45 15.50 -3.16
C LYS A 92 7.59 16.68 -3.59
N PRO A 93 7.93 17.94 -3.22
CA PRO A 93 7.16 19.12 -3.58
C PRO A 93 6.84 19.25 -5.08
N LEU A 94 7.76 18.87 -5.97
CA LEU A 94 7.56 18.88 -7.43
C LEU A 94 6.45 17.93 -7.89
N VAL A 95 6.27 16.79 -7.22
CA VAL A 95 5.24 15.80 -7.55
C VAL A 95 3.91 16.15 -6.89
N THR A 96 3.96 16.74 -5.69
CA THR A 96 2.80 17.42 -5.08
C THR A 96 2.26 18.56 -5.98
N MET A 97 3.14 19.35 -6.61
CA MET A 97 2.75 20.41 -7.55
C MET A 97 2.00 19.87 -8.77
N TYR A 98 2.34 18.67 -9.27
CA TYR A 98 1.58 18.04 -10.37
C TYR A 98 0.15 17.65 -9.95
N ASN A 99 -0.05 17.13 -8.73
CA ASN A 99 -1.39 16.85 -8.18
C ASN A 99 -2.26 18.12 -8.06
N ILE A 100 -1.63 19.30 -7.92
CA ILE A 100 -2.29 20.61 -7.77
C ILE A 100 -2.52 21.28 -9.14
N PHE A 101 -1.56 21.14 -10.07
CA PHE A 101 -1.55 21.76 -11.40
C PHE A 101 -1.08 20.77 -12.50
N PRO A 102 -1.97 19.90 -13.01
CA PRO A 102 -1.60 18.80 -13.92
C PRO A 102 -0.94 19.24 -15.24
N TYR A 103 -1.21 20.46 -15.70
CA TYR A 103 -0.67 21.02 -16.95
C TYR A 103 0.86 21.26 -16.91
N LEU A 104 1.48 21.29 -15.73
CA LEU A 104 2.95 21.40 -15.59
C LEU A 104 3.69 20.06 -15.78
N GLY A 105 2.99 18.97 -16.09
CA GLY A 105 3.56 17.62 -16.18
C GLY A 105 4.71 17.43 -17.16
N PHE A 106 4.85 18.29 -18.18
CA PHE A 106 5.94 18.21 -19.17
C PHE A 106 7.32 18.54 -18.59
N LEU A 107 7.38 19.27 -17.46
CA LEU A 107 8.63 19.62 -16.77
C LEU A 107 9.16 18.51 -15.84
N LEU A 108 8.38 17.44 -15.61
CA LEU A 108 8.55 16.54 -14.46
C LEU A 108 8.95 15.12 -14.85
N GLY A 109 10.24 14.93 -15.17
CA GLY A 109 10.81 13.62 -15.49
C GLY A 109 10.66 12.55 -14.39
N ALA A 110 10.44 12.96 -13.12
CA ALA A 110 10.24 12.07 -11.98
C ALA A 110 9.05 11.09 -12.14
N ASN A 111 8.03 11.47 -12.91
CA ASN A 111 6.84 10.65 -13.14
C ASN A 111 7.17 9.34 -13.88
N LYS A 112 8.24 9.31 -14.69
CA LYS A 112 8.65 8.09 -15.42
C LYS A 112 9.14 6.97 -14.49
N THR A 113 9.82 7.31 -13.39
CA THR A 113 10.28 6.32 -12.41
C THR A 113 9.13 5.77 -11.56
N LEU A 114 8.18 6.63 -11.17
CA LEU A 114 6.95 6.22 -10.47
C LEU A 114 6.14 5.21 -11.29
N LEU A 115 5.91 5.51 -12.59
CA LEU A 115 5.21 4.59 -13.49
C LEU A 115 5.96 3.26 -13.65
N LYS A 116 7.27 3.29 -13.95
CA LYS A 116 8.07 2.06 -14.08
C LYS A 116 8.02 1.19 -12.82
N ASN A 117 8.15 1.78 -11.64
CA ASN A 117 8.13 1.03 -10.39
C ASN A 117 6.74 0.44 -10.10
N ARG A 118 5.65 1.14 -10.47
CA ARG A 118 4.28 0.61 -10.41
C ARG A 118 4.10 -0.60 -11.34
N ASP A 119 4.57 -0.50 -12.58
CA ASP A 119 4.46 -1.58 -13.56
C ASP A 119 5.27 -2.81 -13.12
N GLU A 120 6.48 -2.60 -12.58
CA GLU A 120 7.32 -3.65 -12.01
C GLU A 120 6.68 -4.28 -10.75
N PHE A 121 6.07 -3.48 -9.87
CA PHE A 121 5.35 -3.96 -8.70
C PHE A 121 4.12 -4.79 -9.10
N HIS A 122 3.29 -4.32 -10.04
CA HIS A 122 2.16 -5.09 -10.57
C HIS A 122 2.61 -6.39 -11.24
N ALA A 123 3.75 -6.38 -11.97
CA ALA A 123 4.33 -7.60 -12.54
C ALA A 123 4.79 -8.58 -11.46
N TYR A 124 5.45 -8.11 -10.39
CA TYR A 124 5.79 -8.95 -9.24
C TYR A 124 4.55 -9.50 -8.53
N VAL A 125 3.49 -8.70 -8.35
CA VAL A 125 2.25 -9.19 -7.74
C VAL A 125 1.58 -10.23 -8.65
N LYS A 126 1.52 -10.02 -9.96
CA LYS A 126 0.99 -11.00 -10.91
C LYS A 126 1.80 -12.31 -10.90
N ALA A 127 3.12 -12.26 -11.06
CA ALA A 127 3.96 -13.44 -11.10
C ALA A 127 4.01 -14.20 -9.76
N THR A 128 4.04 -13.48 -8.64
CA THR A 128 4.19 -14.07 -7.31
C THR A 128 2.86 -14.57 -6.73
N PHE A 129 1.75 -13.87 -6.99
CA PHE A 129 0.46 -14.12 -6.35
C PHE A 129 -0.59 -14.70 -7.32
N LEU A 130 -0.46 -14.53 -8.65
CA LEU A 130 -1.45 -15.02 -9.64
C LEU A 130 -0.92 -16.17 -10.52
N GLU A 131 0.37 -16.18 -10.89
CA GLU A 131 0.92 -17.23 -11.78
C GLU A 131 1.27 -18.54 -11.03
N ASN A 132 1.33 -18.49 -9.70
CA ASN A 132 1.46 -19.68 -8.85
C ASN A 132 0.12 -20.42 -8.59
N LEU A 133 -1.02 -19.92 -9.09
CA LEU A 133 -2.37 -20.43 -8.82
C LEU A 133 -2.74 -21.73 -9.56
N LYS A 134 -1.80 -22.68 -9.66
CA LYS A 134 -2.05 -23.99 -10.29
C LYS A 134 -2.75 -25.00 -9.37
N THR A 135 -2.87 -24.69 -8.07
CA THR A 135 -3.31 -25.62 -7.02
C THR A 135 -4.25 -24.95 -6.01
N LEU A 136 -5.33 -24.30 -6.47
CA LEU A 136 -6.38 -23.81 -5.58
C LEU A 136 -7.29 -24.98 -5.15
N ASP A 137 -7.17 -25.43 -3.90
CA ASP A 137 -8.18 -26.28 -3.27
C ASP A 137 -9.26 -25.39 -2.64
N LYS A 138 -10.53 -25.67 -2.96
CA LYS A 138 -11.67 -24.95 -2.39
C LYS A 138 -11.91 -25.29 -0.91
N ASN A 139 -11.45 -26.46 -0.48
CA ASN A 139 -11.67 -27.00 0.85
C ASN A 139 -10.58 -26.55 1.84
N ASP A 140 -9.47 -25.97 1.35
CA ASP A 140 -8.27 -25.64 2.13
C ASP A 140 -7.82 -24.18 1.89
N GLN A 141 -8.75 -23.24 2.04
CA GLN A 141 -8.52 -21.81 1.86
C GLN A 141 -7.68 -21.26 3.02
N ARG A 142 -6.37 -21.02 2.80
CA ARG A 142 -5.42 -20.59 3.85
C ARG A 142 -4.93 -19.15 3.72
N SER A 143 -5.33 -18.44 2.67
CA SER A 143 -4.95 -17.05 2.43
C SER A 143 -6.12 -16.20 1.93
N PHE A 144 -5.97 -14.87 2.04
CA PHE A 144 -6.91 -13.90 1.46
C PHE A 144 -7.15 -14.14 -0.04
N ILE A 145 -6.13 -14.59 -0.77
CA ILE A 145 -6.21 -14.83 -2.21
C ILE A 145 -7.00 -16.10 -2.51
N ASP A 146 -6.82 -17.19 -1.74
CA ASP A 146 -7.62 -18.40 -1.93
C ASP A 146 -9.11 -18.10 -1.75
N ALA A 147 -9.46 -17.36 -0.68
CA ALA A 147 -10.82 -16.93 -0.39
C ALA A 147 -11.41 -16.04 -1.51
N PHE A 148 -10.65 -15.05 -2.00
CA PHE A 148 -11.09 -14.20 -3.11
C PHE A 148 -11.30 -15.02 -4.40
N LEU A 149 -10.44 -16.00 -4.68
CA LEU A 149 -10.51 -16.82 -5.89
C LEU A 149 -11.64 -17.85 -5.83
N VAL A 150 -11.93 -18.42 -4.67
CA VAL A 150 -13.15 -19.22 -4.47
C VAL A 150 -14.39 -18.35 -4.70
N LYS A 151 -14.42 -17.13 -4.14
CA LYS A 151 -15.54 -16.21 -4.31
C LYS A 151 -15.73 -15.74 -5.76
N GLN A 152 -14.63 -15.45 -6.46
CA GLN A 152 -14.61 -15.22 -7.92
C GLN A 152 -15.22 -16.40 -8.70
N GLN A 153 -15.03 -17.65 -8.25
CA GLN A 153 -15.59 -18.81 -8.93
C GLN A 153 -17.07 -19.01 -8.67
N GLU A 154 -17.59 -18.59 -7.52
CA GLU A 154 -19.03 -18.57 -7.22
C GLU A 154 -19.77 -17.54 -8.07
N GLU A 155 -19.20 -16.33 -8.22
CA GLU A 155 -19.87 -15.19 -8.86
C GLU A 155 -19.74 -15.13 -10.40
N LYS A 156 -19.21 -16.18 -11.04
CA LYS A 156 -18.94 -16.27 -12.49
C LYS A 156 -20.13 -15.97 -13.42
N SER A 157 -21.36 -16.05 -12.92
CA SER A 157 -22.59 -15.74 -13.67
C SER A 157 -22.97 -14.25 -13.64
N THR A 158 -22.28 -13.41 -12.85
CA THR A 158 -22.66 -12.00 -12.65
C THR A 158 -21.90 -11.06 -13.59
N THR A 159 -22.62 -10.41 -14.51
CA THR A 159 -22.03 -9.56 -15.57
C THR A 159 -21.27 -8.33 -15.05
N ASN A 160 -21.53 -7.92 -13.80
CA ASN A 160 -20.91 -6.78 -13.11
C ASN A 160 -20.27 -7.18 -11.74
N GLY A 161 -19.91 -8.47 -11.55
CA GLY A 161 -19.36 -8.95 -10.27
C GLY A 161 -18.04 -8.29 -9.88
N TYR A 162 -17.88 -7.94 -8.60
CA TYR A 162 -16.66 -7.25 -8.09
C TYR A 162 -15.42 -8.15 -8.06
N PHE A 163 -15.58 -9.47 -8.08
CA PHE A 163 -14.50 -10.44 -7.87
C PHE A 163 -13.69 -10.74 -9.14
N HIS A 164 -13.20 -9.72 -9.85
CA HIS A 164 -12.33 -9.86 -11.03
C HIS A 164 -10.84 -9.61 -10.72
N ASN A 165 -9.95 -10.13 -11.57
CA ASN A 165 -8.49 -10.10 -11.35
C ASN A 165 -7.90 -8.68 -11.19
N GLY A 166 -8.52 -7.67 -11.81
CA GLY A 166 -8.15 -6.26 -11.61
C GLY A 166 -8.44 -5.74 -10.20
N ASN A 167 -9.52 -6.19 -9.56
CA ASN A 167 -9.81 -5.87 -8.16
C ASN A 167 -8.95 -6.71 -7.21
N LEU A 168 -8.69 -7.99 -7.53
CA LEU A 168 -7.73 -8.81 -6.78
C LEU A 168 -6.35 -8.14 -6.73
N LEU A 169 -5.80 -7.74 -7.88
CA LEU A 169 -4.53 -7.02 -7.98
C LEU A 169 -4.55 -5.73 -7.15
N SER A 170 -5.63 -4.95 -7.25
CA SER A 170 -5.80 -3.71 -6.48
C SER A 170 -5.86 -3.94 -4.96
N LEU A 171 -6.61 -4.94 -4.50
CA LEU A 171 -6.76 -5.26 -3.08
C LEU A 171 -5.47 -5.82 -2.48
N VAL A 172 -4.79 -6.72 -3.19
CA VAL A 172 -3.48 -7.26 -2.79
C VAL A 172 -2.43 -6.14 -2.73
N SER A 173 -2.44 -5.23 -3.70
CA SER A 173 -1.57 -4.05 -3.70
C SER A 173 -1.84 -3.15 -2.49
N ASN A 174 -3.09 -2.74 -2.29
CA ASN A 174 -3.50 -1.82 -1.22
C ASN A 174 -3.23 -2.41 0.18
N LEU A 175 -3.55 -3.69 0.41
CA LEU A 175 -3.32 -4.33 1.71
C LEU A 175 -1.81 -4.44 1.99
N PHE A 176 -1.00 -4.73 0.97
CA PHE A 176 0.45 -4.74 1.11
C PHE A 176 1.03 -3.34 1.38
N THR A 177 0.75 -2.33 0.56
CA THR A 177 1.36 -0.99 0.73
C THR A 177 0.91 -0.30 2.01
N ALA A 178 -0.41 -0.20 2.25
CA ALA A 178 -0.94 0.50 3.41
C ALA A 178 -0.69 -0.27 4.72
N GLY A 179 -0.78 -1.60 4.69
CA GLY A 179 -0.51 -2.46 5.84
C GLY A 179 0.96 -2.47 6.25
N VAL A 180 1.88 -2.42 5.27
CA VAL A 180 3.32 -2.27 5.57
C VAL A 180 3.62 -0.89 6.11
N GLU A 181 3.23 0.19 5.44
CA GLU A 181 3.66 1.53 5.83
C GLU A 181 3.11 1.94 7.20
N THR A 182 1.80 1.84 7.40
CA THR A 182 1.16 2.34 8.63
C THR A 182 1.68 1.63 9.88
N ILE A 183 1.71 0.30 9.87
CA ILE A 183 2.19 -0.49 11.02
C ILE A 183 3.69 -0.27 11.23
N SER A 184 4.50 -0.27 10.16
CA SER A 184 5.95 -0.09 10.31
C SER A 184 6.31 1.29 10.84
N THR A 185 5.73 2.35 10.29
CA THR A 185 5.98 3.72 10.76
C THR A 185 5.46 3.92 12.18
N THR A 186 4.31 3.34 12.57
CA THR A 186 3.88 3.34 13.98
C THR A 186 4.89 2.63 14.89
N LEU A 187 5.36 1.42 14.54
CA LEU A 187 6.35 0.68 15.34
C LEU A 187 7.71 1.40 15.41
N ASN A 188 8.14 2.06 14.33
CA ASN A 188 9.36 2.87 14.30
C ASN A 188 9.24 4.10 15.22
N TRP A 189 8.08 4.75 15.28
CA TRP A 189 7.80 5.81 16.27
C TRP A 189 7.75 5.26 17.69
N SER A 190 7.11 4.11 17.95
CA SER A 190 7.10 3.47 19.27
C SER A 190 8.52 3.13 19.74
N PHE A 191 9.37 2.59 18.86
CA PHE A 191 10.76 2.28 19.18
C PHE A 191 11.60 3.53 19.45
N LEU A 192 11.41 4.60 18.65
CA LEU A 192 12.05 5.90 18.89
C LEU A 192 11.61 6.54 20.22
N LEU A 193 10.34 6.36 20.61
CA LEU A 193 9.83 6.86 21.89
C LEU A 193 10.40 6.07 23.07
N MET A 194 10.49 4.74 23.01
CA MET A 194 11.16 3.94 24.05
C MET A 194 12.65 4.31 24.21
N LEU A 195 13.37 4.55 23.10
CA LEU A 195 14.75 5.02 23.15
C LEU A 195 14.92 6.45 23.72
N LYS A 196 13.86 7.26 23.67
CA LYS A 196 13.86 8.64 24.18
C LYS A 196 13.42 8.75 25.64
N TYR A 197 12.54 7.84 26.07
CA TYR A 197 11.92 7.78 27.39
C TYR A 197 12.15 6.40 28.02
N PRO A 198 13.40 6.02 28.32
CA PRO A 198 13.75 4.69 28.83
C PRO A 198 13.14 4.39 30.21
N GLU A 199 12.64 5.41 30.92
CA GLU A 199 11.87 5.29 32.17
C GLU A 199 10.43 4.78 31.97
N ILE A 200 9.98 4.62 30.72
CA ILE A 200 8.64 4.13 30.33
C ILE A 200 8.72 2.71 29.72
N GLN A 201 9.92 2.14 29.58
CA GLN A 201 10.18 0.87 28.88
C GLN A 201 9.93 -0.39 29.74
#